data_AF-A0A9E1VG14-F1
#
_entry.id   AF-A0A9E1VG14-F1
#
_cell.length_a   1.000
_cell.length_b   1.000
_cell.length_c   1.000
_cell.angle_alpha   90.00
_cell.angle_beta   90.00
_cell.angle_gamma   90.00
#
_symmetry.space_group_name_H-M   'P 1'
#
loop_
_entity.id
_entity.type
_entity.pdbx_description
1 polymer ?
#
loop_
_entity_poly.entity_id
_entity_poly.type
_entity_poly.pdbx_seq_one_letter_code
_entity_poly.pdbx_strand_id
1 'polypeptide(L)'
;MKKYILSLDQGTTSSRAIVFDKKGSIISIAQKEFKQYFPKPGWVEHDPNEIWSTQVGVAAEAINKEGLSSESIAGIGITNQRETIVVWDRKTGKPVYNAIVWQ
;
A
#
# COMPACT_ATOMS: atom_id res chain seq x y z
N MET A 1 10.67 -9.73 -21.58
CA MET A 1 11.07 -8.32 -21.38
C MET A 1 10.13 -7.70 -20.36
N LYS A 2 10.67 -7.11 -19.29
CA LYS A 2 9.90 -6.34 -18.30
C LYS A 2 9.38 -5.05 -18.96
N LYS A 3 8.08 -4.76 -18.87
CA LYS A 3 7.41 -3.70 -19.66
C LYS A 3 6.62 -2.70 -18.82
N TYR A 4 6.34 -3.00 -17.56
CA TYR A 4 5.42 -2.22 -16.74
C TYR A 4 6.05 -1.73 -15.45
N ILE A 5 5.51 -0.66 -14.88
CA ILE A 5 5.86 -0.17 -13.54
C ILE A 5 4.65 -0.37 -12.63
N LEU A 6 4.86 -0.96 -11.46
CA LEU A 6 3.85 -1.03 -10.42
C LEU A 6 4.04 0.17 -9.48
N SER A 7 3.00 0.98 -9.28
CA SER A 7 2.98 2.03 -8.27
C SER A 7 2.13 1.58 -7.10
N LEU A 8 2.66 1.69 -5.88
CA LEU A 8 1.96 1.48 -4.62
C LEU A 8 1.72 2.82 -3.96
N ASP A 9 0.46 3.15 -3.71
CA ASP A 9 0.02 4.39 -3.09
C ASP A 9 -0.74 4.07 -1.81
N GLN A 10 -0.02 4.14 -0.69
CA GLN A 10 -0.57 3.87 0.65
C GLN A 10 -1.13 5.18 1.21
N GLY A 11 -2.40 5.46 0.96
CA GLY A 11 -3.07 6.68 1.43
C GLY A 11 -3.52 6.59 2.89
N THR A 12 -4.15 7.67 3.38
CA THR A 12 -4.67 7.75 4.76
C THR A 12 -5.82 6.79 5.01
N THR A 13 -6.75 6.66 4.06
CA THR A 13 -7.99 5.87 4.23
C THR A 13 -8.05 4.62 3.34
N SER A 14 -7.16 4.52 2.35
CA SER A 14 -7.11 3.38 1.44
C SER A 14 -5.72 3.14 0.90
N SER A 15 -5.46 1.89 0.54
CA SER A 15 -4.28 1.46 -0.20
C SER A 15 -4.65 1.29 -1.67
N ARG A 16 -3.79 1.73 -2.58
CA ARG A 16 -4.00 1.62 -4.03
C ARG A 16 -2.77 1.04 -4.71
N ALA A 17 -2.99 0.28 -5.77
CA ALA A 17 -1.95 -0.15 -6.69
C ALA A 17 -2.35 0.15 -8.13
N ILE A 18 -1.40 0.63 -8.92
CA ILE A 18 -1.60 0.98 -10.33
C ILE A 18 -0.46 0.39 -11.16
N VAL A 19 -0.78 -0.30 -12.24
CA VAL A 19 0.22 -0.75 -13.22
C VAL A 19 0.23 0.20 -14.42
N PHE A 20 1.40 0.71 -14.75
CA PHE A 20 1.62 1.60 -15.89
C PHE A 20 2.46 0.93 -16.98
N ASP A 21 2.16 1.23 -18.23
CA ASP A 21 3.04 0.89 -19.36
C ASP A 21 4.17 1.91 -19.56
N LYS A 22 5.02 1.68 -20.58
CA LYS A 22 6.14 2.57 -20.92
C LYS A 22 5.72 3.98 -21.37
N LYS A 23 4.45 4.18 -21.74
CA LYS A 23 3.91 5.47 -22.14
C LYS A 23 3.25 6.21 -20.97
N GLY A 24 3.20 5.58 -19.79
CA GLY A 24 2.52 6.12 -18.61
C GLY A 24 1.00 5.90 -18.64
N SER A 25 0.49 5.03 -19.53
CA SER A 25 -0.93 4.67 -19.54
C SER A 25 -1.24 3.69 -18.42
N ILE A 26 -2.38 3.90 -17.74
CA ILE A 26 -2.88 2.97 -16.72
C ILE A 26 -3.37 1.71 -17.41
N ILE A 27 -2.76 0.58 -17.07
CA ILE A 27 -3.16 -0.75 -17.53
C ILE A 27 -4.16 -1.35 -16.56
N SER A 28 -3.91 -1.21 -15.25
CA SER A 28 -4.79 -1.72 -14.22
C SER A 28 -4.72 -0.88 -12.96
N ILE A 29 -5.81 -0.92 -12.19
CA ILE A 29 -5.95 -0.26 -10.89
C ILE A 29 -6.74 -1.16 -9.94
N ALA A 30 -6.29 -1.20 -8.70
CA ALA A 30 -6.97 -1.80 -7.57
C ALA A 30 -6.87 -0.88 -6.34
N GLN A 31 -7.90 -0.86 -5.51
CA GLN A 31 -7.97 -0.01 -4.33
C GLN A 31 -8.77 -0.70 -3.23
N LYS A 32 -8.33 -0.56 -1.98
CA LYS A 32 -9.01 -1.10 -0.82
C LYS A 32 -8.89 -0.17 0.38
N GLU A 33 -10.01 0.13 1.01
CA GLU A 33 -10.06 0.87 2.28
C GLU A 33 -9.59 0.00 3.45
N PHE A 34 -9.11 0.66 4.50
CA PHE A 34 -8.77 0.02 5.77
C PHE A 34 -9.29 0.87 6.93
N LYS A 35 -9.46 0.24 8.08
CA LYS A 35 -10.10 0.83 9.24
C LYS A 35 -9.30 1.99 9.82
N GLN A 36 -10.02 3.05 10.16
CA GLN A 36 -9.53 4.18 10.94
C GLN A 36 -9.84 3.93 12.43
N TYR A 37 -8.85 4.06 13.31
CA TYR A 37 -9.03 3.86 14.75
C TYR A 37 -9.02 5.21 15.47
N PHE A 38 -10.05 5.45 16.29
CA PHE A 38 -10.22 6.68 17.08
C PHE A 38 -10.34 6.34 18.57
N PRO A 39 -9.24 5.97 19.25
CA PRO A 39 -9.30 5.51 20.64
C PRO A 39 -9.73 6.62 21.61
N LYS A 40 -9.45 7.88 21.27
CA LYS A 40 -9.82 9.09 22.01
C LYS A 40 -10.14 10.23 21.05
N PRO A 41 -10.90 11.26 21.50
CA PRO A 41 -11.08 12.47 20.71
C PRO A 41 -9.73 13.08 20.29
N GLY A 42 -9.58 13.36 18.99
CA GLY A 42 -8.36 13.92 18.41
C GLY A 42 -7.22 12.92 18.19
N TRP A 43 -7.42 11.62 18.44
CA TRP A 43 -6.41 10.59 18.19
C TRP A 43 -6.79 9.80 16.95
N VAL A 44 -5.85 9.65 16.02
CA VAL A 44 -6.03 8.85 14.81
C VAL A 44 -4.91 7.81 14.73
N GLU A 45 -5.32 6.54 14.66
CA GLU A 45 -4.42 5.39 14.62
C GLU A 45 -4.77 4.43 13.48
N HIS A 46 -3.76 3.70 12.98
CA HIS A 46 -3.95 2.59 12.03
C HIS A 46 -3.28 1.32 12.54
N ASP A 47 -3.83 0.13 12.23
CA ASP A 47 -3.11 -1.13 12.41
C ASP A 47 -2.07 -1.30 11.27
N PRO A 48 -0.75 -1.36 11.56
CA PRO A 48 0.27 -1.52 10.53
C PRO A 48 0.14 -2.82 9.73
N ASN A 49 -0.41 -3.90 10.31
CA ASN A 49 -0.65 -5.16 9.60
C ASN A 49 -1.84 -5.03 8.64
N GLU A 50 -2.83 -4.21 8.97
CA GLU A 50 -3.96 -3.90 8.08
C GLU A 50 -3.49 -3.04 6.89
N ILE A 51 -2.63 -2.05 7.14
CA ILE A 51 -1.94 -1.28 6.06
C ILE A 51 -1.18 -2.24 5.14
N TRP A 52 -0.35 -3.13 5.71
CA TRP A 52 0.44 -4.08 4.94
C TRP A 52 -0.42 -5.02 4.09
N SER A 53 -1.39 -5.68 4.73
CA SER A 53 -2.24 -6.67 4.06
C SER A 53 -3.12 -6.05 2.97
N THR A 54 -3.63 -4.83 3.17
CA THR A 54 -4.37 -4.12 2.12
C THR A 54 -3.48 -3.73 0.95
N GLN A 55 -2.27 -3.20 1.20
CA GLN A 55 -1.36 -2.80 0.13
C GLN A 55 -0.87 -3.99 -0.71
N VAL A 56 -0.57 -5.13 -0.07
CA VAL A 56 -0.22 -6.39 -0.77
C VAL A 56 -1.42 -6.90 -1.57
N GLY A 57 -2.62 -6.85 -0.98
CA GLY A 57 -3.85 -7.29 -1.65
C GLY A 57 -4.10 -6.53 -2.95
N VAL A 58 -4.04 -5.20 -2.91
CA VAL A 58 -4.25 -4.38 -4.13
C VAL A 58 -3.11 -4.53 -5.13
N ALA A 59 -1.87 -4.75 -4.70
CA ALA A 59 -0.76 -5.03 -5.61
C ALA A 59 -0.99 -6.33 -6.40
N ALA A 60 -1.38 -7.40 -5.71
CA ALA A 60 -1.70 -8.67 -6.33
C ALA A 60 -2.91 -8.56 -7.27
N GLU A 61 -3.96 -7.85 -6.84
CA GLU A 61 -5.15 -7.60 -7.66
C GLU A 61 -4.78 -6.83 -8.94
N ALA A 62 -4.03 -5.73 -8.83
CA ALA A 62 -3.64 -4.93 -9.99
C ALA A 62 -2.80 -5.71 -11.00
N ILE A 63 -1.88 -6.58 -10.55
CA ILE A 63 -1.11 -7.44 -11.46
C ILE A 63 -2.03 -8.47 -12.13
N ASN A 64 -2.85 -9.18 -11.36
CA ASN A 64 -3.61 -10.32 -11.88
C ASN A 64 -4.83 -9.92 -12.72
N LYS A 65 -5.41 -8.72 -12.49
CA LYS A 65 -6.66 -8.26 -13.12
C LYS A 65 -6.64 -8.30 -14.65
N GLU A 66 -5.50 -7.98 -15.26
CA GLU A 66 -5.30 -7.99 -16.71
C GLU A 66 -4.46 -9.19 -17.19
N GLY A 67 -4.37 -10.24 -16.36
CA GLY A 67 -3.57 -11.43 -16.67
C GLY A 67 -2.06 -11.16 -16.75
N LEU A 68 -1.58 -10.09 -16.13
CA LEU A 68 -0.15 -9.81 -16.06
C LEU A 68 0.50 -10.75 -15.05
N SER A 69 1.81 -10.96 -15.23
CA SER A 69 2.62 -11.69 -14.27
C SER A 69 3.65 -10.78 -13.62
N SER A 70 4.08 -11.15 -12.41
CA SER A 70 5.07 -10.37 -11.65
C SER A 70 6.40 -10.19 -12.40
N GLU A 71 6.78 -11.14 -13.28
CA GLU A 71 7.96 -11.09 -14.14
C GLU A 71 7.87 -10.00 -15.22
N SER A 72 6.68 -9.44 -15.45
CA SER A 72 6.46 -8.34 -16.39
C SER A 72 6.71 -6.96 -15.78
N ILE A 73 6.84 -6.89 -14.44
CA ILE A 73 7.10 -5.66 -13.69
C ILE A 73 8.59 -5.33 -13.71
N ALA A 74 8.93 -4.15 -14.23
CA ALA A 74 10.28 -3.62 -14.34
C ALA A 74 10.79 -3.03 -13.02
N GLY A 75 9.89 -2.43 -12.24
CA GLY A 75 10.20 -1.81 -10.96
C GLY A 75 8.93 -1.44 -10.21
N ILE A 76 9.12 -1.09 -8.94
CA ILE A 76 8.05 -0.69 -8.02
C ILE A 76 8.32 0.74 -7.57
N GLY A 77 7.35 1.62 -7.74
CA GLY A 77 7.30 2.93 -7.10
C GLY A 77 6.47 2.86 -5.83
N ILE A 78 6.90 3.56 -4.79
CA ILE A 78 6.19 3.63 -3.51
C ILE A 78 5.95 5.09 -3.17
N THR A 79 4.70 5.41 -2.86
CA THR A 79 4.28 6.65 -2.23
C THR A 79 3.37 6.30 -1.06
N ASN A 80 3.37 7.15 -0.04
CA ASN A 80 2.68 6.89 1.22
C ASN A 80 2.13 8.18 1.82
N GLN A 81 1.16 8.03 2.71
CA GLN A 81 0.83 9.05 3.69
C GLN A 81 2.11 9.36 4.47
N ARG A 82 2.55 10.61 4.41
CA ARG A 82 3.75 11.07 5.11
C ARG A 82 3.47 11.07 6.62
N GLU A 83 4.44 11.53 7.41
CA GLU A 83 4.42 11.70 8.87
C GLU A 83 4.04 10.48 9.73
N THR A 84 3.01 9.70 9.40
CA THR A 84 2.54 8.48 10.05
C THR A 84 3.69 7.58 10.48
N ILE A 85 3.73 7.28 11.78
CA ILE A 85 4.87 6.64 12.42
C ILE A 85 4.52 5.21 12.79
N VAL A 86 5.40 4.27 12.42
CA VAL A 86 5.35 2.87 12.86
C VAL A 86 6.64 2.53 13.56
N VAL A 87 6.54 1.89 14.73
CA VAL A 87 7.69 1.30 15.44
C VAL A 87 7.46 -0.21 15.52
N TRP A 88 8.50 -0.99 15.23
CA TRP A 88 8.45 -2.45 15.21
C TRP A 88 9.70 -3.07 15.80
N ASP A 89 9.56 -4.30 16.27
CA ASP A 89 10.70 -5.10 16.72
C ASP A 89 11.49 -5.65 15.51
N ARG A 90 12.79 -5.35 15.44
CA ARG A 90 13.65 -5.73 14.31
C ARG A 90 13.78 -7.24 14.09
N LYS A 91 13.68 -8.06 15.15
CA LYS A 91 13.87 -9.51 15.06
C LYS A 91 12.61 -10.22 14.57
N THR A 92 11.45 -9.74 14.99
CA THR A 92 10.15 -10.38 14.75
C THR A 92 9.33 -9.71 13.65
N GLY A 93 9.63 -8.44 13.33
CA GLY A 93 8.83 -7.62 12.41
C GLY A 93 7.49 -7.16 13.00
N LYS A 94 7.18 -7.51 14.25
CA LYS A 94 5.89 -7.18 14.87
C LYS A 94 5.84 -5.70 15.27
N PRO A 95 4.77 -4.97 14.93
CA PRO A 95 4.54 -3.63 15.46
C PRO A 95 4.48 -3.67 16.99
N VAL A 96 5.08 -2.68 17.63
CA VAL A 96 5.00 -2.54 19.10
C VAL A 96 3.70 -1.89 19.55
N TYR A 97 3.07 -1.14 18.65
CA TYR A 97 1.81 -0.41 18.84
C TYR A 97 1.17 -0.16 17.46
N ASN A 98 -0.06 0.36 17.44
CA ASN A 98 -0.65 0.92 16.22
C ASN A 98 0.23 2.03 15.63
N ALA A 99 0.10 2.29 14.33
CA ALA A 99 0.66 3.47 13.73
C ALA A 99 -0.06 4.72 14.27
N ILE A 100 0.71 5.75 14.63
CA ILE A 100 0.15 7.08 14.92
C ILE A 100 0.09 7.83 13.61
N VAL A 101 -1.12 8.24 13.22
CA VAL A 101 -1.38 8.89 11.93
C VAL A 101 -0.99 10.36 11.99
N TRP A 102 -0.81 10.98 10.82
CA TRP A 102 -0.43 12.38 10.68
C TRP A 102 -1.52 13.40 11.11
N GLN A 103 -2.77 12.94 11.26
CA GLN A 103 -3.94 13.74 11.62
C GLN A 103 -4.03 13.95 13.13
#